data_AF-A0AB37MCN4-F1
#
_entry.id   AF-A0AB37MCN4-F1
#
_cell.length_a   1.000
_cell.length_b   1.000
_cell.length_c   1.000
_cell.angle_alpha   90.00
_cell.angle_beta   90.00
_cell.angle_gamma   90.00
#
_symmetry.space_group_name_H-M   'P 1'
#
loop_
_entity.id
_entity.type
_entity.pdbx_description
1 polymer ?
#
loop_
_entity_poly.entity_id
_entity_poly.type
_entity_poly.pdbx_seq_one_letter_code
_entity_poly.pdbx_strand_id
1 'polypeptide(L)'
;MKEEKQYCVCIDFGHGETTASYIDLTAVYPENKEGASDVPKLNILKGSTDEARKVETVICRGEDGQWKFATDQEDFARPDLAMQFKAQVNNMQEDDKEHYKAFINLVFKAIIANNGILHFDENNPQARNFDLCIACPSAWGEDDKNGHNSVIEDYKNFFLEALPINEIKFVIRESDAAFFKFIHLTKQNPNLKILVIDLGSSTIDFTYYPHNENNKYPQGAANGASRVERAIQDWCTETQDTYKKAKSVIPAVLEETDNKKINWEMSVRHYIKEQKEVFYTKSQNKMGLNLQTSRVVGDILTDKIETKYDCLDILYHCNINKDFLDDPILTDYRSDLKDDLKRLHDSGVAPEMILLTGGASRMPWIKDLVEDVFQGTEVFCDNNPSYVVSDGIALYAYADSKFRRMLEEMEAAIKNEFTDNILVEFIEGIVNDAFKEVQLPPILKICDDFIEGKFTTLRALLSKVEQHNNSVIGANATEINMQVSKKVHAKLDNMISGKINRIFQECFHTKSSVSFQLNWNGVDFSSIFIDNDFDATIIDDIGNYLFCQGIFSGTLNYDKERDWSERKQFGEHFRECQEGATFSLPESIRLSTLAACNRSINQTLNTVKTKGLFWIY
;
A
#
# COMPACT_ATOMS: atom_id res chain seq x y z
N MET A 1 -13.36 -11.13 -17.51
CA MET A 1 -12.21 -11.14 -16.59
C MET A 1 -10.97 -10.91 -17.44
N LYS A 2 -10.13 -9.93 -17.10
CA LYS A 2 -8.78 -9.87 -17.68
C LYS A 2 -8.05 -11.11 -17.18
N GLU A 3 -7.43 -11.85 -18.09
CA GLU A 3 -6.61 -13.01 -17.73
C GLU A 3 -5.43 -12.52 -16.88
N GLU A 4 -5.34 -12.99 -15.63
CA GLU A 4 -4.25 -12.63 -14.73
C GLU A 4 -2.94 -13.11 -15.35
N LYS A 5 -1.97 -12.20 -15.49
CA LYS A 5 -0.69 -12.54 -16.08
C LYS A 5 0.08 -13.44 -15.10
N GLN A 6 0.84 -14.40 -15.63
CA GLN A 6 1.60 -15.33 -14.79
C GLN A 6 2.64 -14.59 -13.95
N TYR A 7 3.34 -13.62 -14.52
CA TYR A 7 4.42 -12.91 -13.84
C TYR A 7 4.07 -11.46 -13.51
N CYS A 8 4.66 -10.90 -12.47
CA CYS A 8 4.83 -9.45 -12.35
C CYS A 8 6.33 -9.11 -12.49
N VAL A 9 6.66 -8.25 -13.43
CA VAL A 9 7.96 -7.60 -13.58
C VAL A 9 7.96 -6.35 -12.72
N CYS A 10 8.91 -6.26 -11.79
CA CYS A 10 8.93 -5.28 -10.71
C CYS A 10 10.22 -4.47 -10.79
N ILE A 11 10.13 -3.23 -11.27
CA ILE A 11 11.32 -2.42 -11.59
C ILE A 11 11.38 -1.21 -10.66
N ASP A 12 12.52 -1.07 -10.00
CA ASP A 12 12.90 0.16 -9.33
C ASP A 12 13.77 1.00 -10.28
N PHE A 13 13.18 2.05 -10.85
CA PHE A 13 13.90 3.02 -11.65
C PHE A 13 14.54 4.08 -10.74
N GLY A 14 15.57 3.73 -9.97
CA GLY A 14 16.19 4.65 -9.01
C GLY A 14 16.92 5.84 -9.67
N HIS A 15 17.22 6.88 -8.89
CA HIS A 15 17.89 8.09 -9.42
C HIS A 15 19.36 7.83 -9.84
N GLY A 16 20.04 6.87 -9.20
CA GLY A 16 21.42 6.49 -9.52
C GLY A 16 21.60 5.07 -10.06
N GLU A 17 20.75 4.13 -9.65
CA GLU A 17 20.81 2.71 -10.03
C GLU A 17 19.39 2.22 -10.27
N THR A 18 19.22 1.34 -11.26
CA THR A 18 17.95 0.69 -11.61
C THR A 18 18.09 -0.81 -11.42
N THR A 19 17.12 -1.42 -10.74
CA THR A 19 17.09 -2.87 -10.49
C THR A 19 15.73 -3.46 -10.85
N ALA A 20 15.71 -4.76 -11.16
CA ALA A 20 14.47 -5.45 -11.51
C ALA A 20 14.39 -6.82 -10.83
N SER A 21 13.24 -7.09 -10.24
CA SER A 21 12.85 -8.37 -9.67
C SER A 21 11.58 -8.86 -10.36
N TYR A 22 11.20 -10.12 -10.12
CA TYR A 22 9.91 -10.62 -10.59
C TYR A 22 9.29 -11.61 -9.60
N ILE A 23 8.00 -11.84 -9.78
CA ILE A 23 7.26 -12.88 -9.08
C ILE A 23 6.44 -13.68 -10.09
N ASP A 24 6.33 -14.99 -9.89
CA ASP A 24 5.38 -15.88 -10.54
C ASP A 24 4.15 -16.01 -9.62
N LEU A 25 3.02 -15.46 -10.04
CA LEU A 25 1.77 -15.46 -9.27
C LEU A 25 1.15 -16.86 -9.11
N THR A 26 1.63 -17.84 -9.88
CA THR A 26 1.22 -19.25 -9.78
C THR A 26 2.11 -20.05 -8.82
N ALA A 27 3.24 -19.49 -8.39
CA ALA A 27 4.19 -20.15 -7.50
C ALA A 27 3.87 -19.91 -6.02
N VAL A 28 4.39 -20.82 -5.18
CA VAL A 28 4.43 -20.64 -3.72
C VAL A 28 5.87 -20.31 -3.34
N TYR A 29 6.06 -19.18 -2.67
CA TYR A 29 7.37 -18.73 -2.22
C TYR A 29 7.61 -19.21 -0.79
N PRO A 30 8.54 -20.16 -0.57
CA PRO A 30 8.85 -20.60 0.78
C PRO A 30 9.56 -19.47 1.54
N GLU A 31 9.19 -19.32 2.80
CA GLU A 31 9.87 -18.42 3.71
C GLU A 31 11.13 -19.10 4.26
N ASN A 32 12.19 -18.32 4.43
CA ASN A 32 13.39 -18.77 5.15
C ASN A 32 13.11 -18.86 6.67
N LYS A 33 14.12 -19.23 7.47
CA LYS A 33 13.98 -19.37 8.93
C LYS A 33 13.60 -18.08 9.65
N GLU A 34 13.86 -16.93 9.03
CA GLU A 34 13.53 -15.59 9.54
C GLU A 34 12.15 -15.11 9.03
N GLY A 35 11.46 -15.92 8.22
CA GLY A 35 10.15 -15.58 7.66
C GLY A 35 10.21 -14.74 6.39
N ALA A 36 11.40 -14.52 5.81
CA ALA A 36 11.60 -13.74 4.59
C ALA A 36 11.54 -14.63 3.35
N SER A 37 10.89 -14.14 2.29
CA SER A 37 10.82 -14.82 1.00
C SER A 37 11.98 -14.42 0.09
N ASP A 38 12.56 -15.40 -0.61
CA ASP A 38 13.56 -15.14 -1.64
C ASP A 38 12.89 -14.70 -2.94
N VAL A 39 13.30 -13.53 -3.44
CA VAL A 39 12.69 -12.90 -4.62
C VAL A 39 13.66 -13.03 -5.80
N PRO A 40 13.25 -13.66 -6.91
CA PRO A 40 14.13 -13.83 -8.05
C PRO A 40 14.33 -12.51 -8.80
N LYS A 41 15.54 -12.33 -9.31
CA LYS A 41 15.99 -11.11 -9.99
C LYS A 41 15.93 -11.27 -11.50
N LEU A 42 15.69 -10.18 -12.22
CA LEU A 42 15.78 -10.12 -13.67
C LEU A 42 17.12 -9.56 -14.10
N ASN A 43 17.67 -10.10 -15.18
CA ASN A 43 18.87 -9.57 -15.80
C ASN A 43 18.51 -8.35 -16.65
N ILE A 44 19.17 -7.21 -16.42
CA ILE A 44 19.06 -6.02 -17.27
C ILE A 44 20.17 -6.04 -18.32
N LEU A 45 21.39 -6.43 -17.92
CA LEU A 45 22.52 -6.65 -18.82
C LEU A 45 22.69 -8.13 -19.13
N LYS A 46 23.46 -8.45 -20.18
CA LYS A 46 23.77 -9.84 -20.52
C LYS A 46 24.65 -10.48 -19.45
N GLY A 47 24.24 -11.63 -18.94
CA GLY A 47 25.01 -12.40 -17.97
C GLY A 47 24.11 -13.06 -16.93
N SER A 48 24.72 -13.57 -15.87
CA SER A 48 24.01 -14.21 -14.76
C SER A 48 24.55 -13.78 -13.39
N THR A 49 25.33 -12.69 -13.34
CA THR A 49 25.91 -12.16 -12.10
C THR A 49 25.01 -11.10 -11.49
N ASP A 50 25.28 -10.69 -10.24
CA ASP A 50 24.53 -9.61 -9.60
C ASP A 50 24.73 -8.27 -10.32
N GLU A 51 25.89 -8.05 -10.93
CA GLU A 51 26.15 -6.89 -11.79
C GLU A 51 25.29 -6.91 -13.06
N ALA A 52 24.96 -8.09 -13.60
CA ALA A 52 24.09 -8.18 -14.77
C ALA A 52 22.61 -7.84 -14.46
N ARG A 53 22.24 -7.78 -13.18
CA ARG A 53 20.87 -7.56 -12.70
C ARG A 53 20.59 -6.11 -12.31
N LYS A 54 21.53 -5.20 -12.55
CA LYS A 54 21.41 -3.78 -12.25
C LYS A 54 22.10 -2.93 -13.31
N VAL A 55 21.69 -1.68 -13.44
CA VAL A 55 22.32 -0.72 -14.35
C VAL A 55 22.31 0.66 -13.72
N GLU A 56 23.32 1.48 -14.02
CA GLU A 56 23.28 2.89 -13.61
C GLU A 56 22.19 3.62 -14.40
N THR A 57 21.51 4.58 -13.76
CA THR A 57 20.49 5.42 -14.41
C THR A 57 21.16 6.51 -15.25
N VAL A 58 21.90 6.07 -16.26
CA VAL A 58 22.78 6.89 -17.11
C VAL A 58 22.79 6.32 -18.53
N ILE A 59 22.67 7.21 -19.52
CA ILE A 59 22.72 6.85 -20.94
C ILE A 59 23.65 7.79 -21.71
N CYS A 60 24.13 7.30 -22.85
CA CYS A 60 24.82 8.10 -23.87
C CYS A 60 24.47 7.53 -25.25
N ARG A 61 24.86 8.21 -26.33
CA ARG A 61 24.70 7.69 -27.69
C ARG A 61 25.87 6.78 -28.04
N GLY A 62 25.55 5.63 -28.64
CA GLY A 62 26.51 4.79 -29.32
C GLY A 62 27.07 5.46 -30.59
N GLU A 63 28.03 4.81 -31.23
CA GLU A 63 28.57 5.26 -32.52
C GLU A 63 27.51 5.30 -33.64
N ASP A 64 26.47 4.47 -33.51
CA ASP A 64 25.30 4.43 -34.39
C ASP A 64 24.28 5.56 -34.13
N GLY A 65 24.56 6.44 -33.16
CA GLY A 65 23.68 7.52 -32.73
C GLY A 65 22.45 7.08 -31.95
N GLN A 66 22.32 5.80 -31.59
CA GLN A 66 21.23 5.30 -30.74
C GLN A 66 21.60 5.42 -29.27
N TRP A 67 20.59 5.58 -28.41
CA TRP A 67 20.81 5.54 -26.96
C TRP A 67 21.31 4.15 -26.52
N LYS A 68 22.30 4.13 -25.65
CA LYS A 68 22.78 2.95 -24.93
C LYS A 68 22.99 3.28 -23.44
N PHE A 69 23.06 2.26 -22.61
CA PHE A 69 23.55 2.43 -21.23
C PHE A 69 25.01 2.89 -21.26
N ALA A 70 25.36 3.86 -20.42
CA ALA A 70 26.76 4.20 -20.18
C ALA A 70 27.36 3.15 -19.24
N THR A 71 28.45 2.49 -19.66
CA THR A 71 29.00 1.35 -18.90
C THR A 71 30.48 1.47 -18.54
N ASP A 72 31.21 2.37 -19.19
CA ASP A 72 32.66 2.50 -19.01
C ASP A 72 33.11 3.96 -18.92
N GLN A 73 34.39 4.15 -18.64
CA GLN A 73 34.98 5.46 -18.39
C GLN A 73 34.95 6.36 -19.64
N GLU A 74 34.98 5.80 -20.85
CA GLU A 74 34.89 6.61 -22.06
C GLU A 74 33.46 7.13 -22.23
N ASP A 75 32.45 6.29 -21.98
CA ASP A 75 31.04 6.68 -21.99
C ASP A 75 30.76 7.85 -21.03
N PHE A 76 31.28 7.78 -19.81
CA PHE A 76 31.11 8.84 -18.80
C PHE A 76 31.89 10.13 -19.12
N ALA A 77 32.78 10.11 -20.12
CA ALA A 77 33.44 11.31 -20.62
C ALA A 77 32.69 11.94 -21.81
N ARG A 78 31.69 11.27 -22.38
CA ARG A 78 31.02 11.72 -23.60
C ARG A 78 30.21 13.00 -23.40
N PRO A 79 30.15 13.87 -24.42
CA PRO A 79 29.46 15.16 -24.34
C PRO A 79 27.93 15.03 -24.26
N ASP A 80 27.39 13.90 -24.70
CA ASP A 80 25.98 13.55 -24.75
C ASP A 80 25.57 12.60 -23.61
N LEU A 81 26.43 12.45 -22.59
CA LEU A 81 26.09 11.74 -21.37
C LEU A 81 24.88 12.40 -20.70
N ALA A 82 23.82 11.63 -20.49
CA ALA A 82 22.63 12.04 -19.77
C ALA A 82 22.49 11.22 -18.47
N MET A 83 22.37 11.92 -17.36
CA MET A 83 22.21 11.36 -16.01
C MET A 83 21.37 12.32 -15.14
N GLN A 84 20.86 11.84 -14.01
CA GLN A 84 20.06 12.65 -13.07
C GLN A 84 18.77 13.24 -13.67
N PHE A 85 18.29 12.69 -14.79
CA PHE A 85 17.06 13.13 -15.46
C PHE A 85 15.77 12.72 -14.72
N LYS A 86 15.82 11.77 -13.77
CA LYS A 86 14.63 11.34 -13.01
C LYS A 86 14.21 12.45 -12.03
N ALA A 87 13.07 13.05 -12.31
CA ALA A 87 12.35 13.93 -11.40
C ALA A 87 10.83 13.74 -11.56
N GLN A 88 10.04 14.41 -10.73
CA GLN A 88 8.59 14.45 -10.88
C GLN A 88 8.25 15.01 -12.27
N VAL A 89 7.27 14.42 -12.97
CA VAL A 89 6.99 14.70 -14.39
C VAL A 89 6.83 16.19 -14.71
N ASN A 90 6.13 16.92 -13.83
CA ASN A 90 5.87 18.34 -14.00
C ASN A 90 7.11 19.24 -13.76
N ASN A 91 8.17 18.69 -13.17
CA ASN A 91 9.43 19.38 -12.88
C ASN A 91 10.56 19.02 -13.87
N MET A 92 10.37 18.01 -14.72
CA MET A 92 11.37 17.61 -15.72
C MET A 92 11.44 18.61 -16.88
N GLN A 93 12.66 18.96 -17.30
CA GLN A 93 12.89 19.65 -18.56
C GLN A 93 12.60 18.73 -19.75
N GLU A 94 12.44 19.30 -20.95
CA GLU A 94 12.05 18.49 -22.12
C GLU A 94 13.15 17.48 -22.51
N ASP A 95 14.42 17.87 -22.44
CA ASP A 95 15.55 16.97 -22.67
C ASP A 95 15.56 15.84 -21.61
N ASP A 96 15.30 16.14 -20.33
CA ASP A 96 15.22 15.12 -19.28
C ASP A 96 14.09 14.12 -19.52
N LYS A 97 12.95 14.59 -20.03
CA LYS A 97 11.84 13.70 -20.44
C LYS A 97 12.26 12.79 -21.58
N GLU A 98 12.95 13.31 -22.61
CA GLU A 98 13.47 12.48 -23.71
C GLU A 98 14.45 11.43 -23.17
N HIS A 99 15.44 11.86 -22.39
CA HIS A 99 16.45 10.98 -21.80
C HIS A 99 15.81 9.88 -20.94
N TYR A 100 14.85 10.25 -20.09
CA TYR A 100 14.21 9.28 -19.23
C TYR A 100 13.34 8.30 -20.00
N LYS A 101 12.57 8.75 -20.99
CA LYS A 101 11.80 7.86 -21.88
C LYS A 101 12.72 6.89 -22.62
N ALA A 102 13.86 7.38 -23.13
CA ALA A 102 14.86 6.53 -23.77
C ALA A 102 15.43 5.48 -22.81
N PHE A 103 15.78 5.87 -21.59
CA PHE A 103 16.27 4.95 -20.57
C PHE A 103 15.21 3.91 -20.17
N ILE A 104 13.96 4.31 -19.94
CA ILE A 104 12.83 3.41 -19.64
C ILE A 104 12.68 2.37 -20.75
N ASN A 105 12.70 2.81 -22.01
CA ASN A 105 12.59 1.92 -23.17
C ASN A 105 13.77 0.94 -23.27
N LEU A 106 14.99 1.41 -23.02
CA LEU A 106 16.19 0.57 -22.98
C LEU A 106 16.10 -0.51 -21.90
N VAL A 107 15.75 -0.14 -20.67
CA VAL A 107 15.59 -1.09 -19.55
C VAL A 107 14.54 -2.14 -19.88
N PHE A 108 13.38 -1.73 -20.38
CA PHE A 108 12.32 -2.66 -20.78
C PHE A 108 12.81 -3.64 -21.85
N LYS A 109 13.36 -3.15 -22.96
CA LYS A 109 13.87 -4.00 -24.05
C LYS A 109 14.94 -4.97 -23.57
N ALA A 110 15.84 -4.50 -22.71
CA ALA A 110 16.93 -5.31 -22.19
C ALA A 110 16.40 -6.43 -21.26
N ILE A 111 15.44 -6.13 -20.40
CA ILE A 111 14.76 -7.14 -19.56
C ILE A 111 14.08 -8.20 -20.43
N ILE A 112 13.32 -7.82 -21.45
CA ILE A 112 12.66 -8.79 -22.33
C ILE A 112 13.69 -9.64 -23.07
N ALA A 113 14.76 -9.03 -23.61
CA ALA A 113 15.79 -9.73 -24.37
C ALA A 113 16.62 -10.70 -23.52
N ASN A 114 16.86 -10.38 -22.24
CA ASN A 114 17.78 -11.13 -21.39
C ASN A 114 17.09 -12.17 -20.48
N ASN A 115 15.75 -12.22 -20.45
CA ASN A 115 14.99 -13.11 -19.57
C ASN A 115 13.98 -13.95 -20.35
N GLY A 116 14.39 -15.15 -20.79
CA GLY A 116 13.58 -16.02 -21.66
C GLY A 116 12.27 -16.57 -21.06
N ILE A 117 12.04 -16.37 -19.75
CA ILE A 117 10.74 -16.69 -19.10
C ILE A 117 9.65 -15.66 -19.45
N LEU A 118 10.04 -14.46 -19.89
CA LEU A 118 9.12 -13.39 -20.25
C LEU A 118 8.76 -13.49 -21.73
N HIS A 119 7.47 -13.46 -22.02
CA HIS A 119 6.95 -13.42 -23.38
C HIS A 119 6.36 -12.04 -23.66
N PHE A 120 6.77 -11.43 -24.76
CA PHE A 120 6.27 -10.16 -25.26
C PHE A 120 6.23 -10.16 -26.79
N ASP A 121 5.06 -9.97 -27.38
CA ASP A 121 4.89 -9.74 -28.81
C ASP A 121 4.80 -8.24 -29.11
N GLU A 122 5.80 -7.70 -29.81
CA GLU A 122 5.84 -6.27 -30.18
C GLU A 122 4.65 -5.85 -31.08
N ASN A 123 4.09 -6.77 -31.87
CA ASN A 123 2.95 -6.50 -32.75
C ASN A 123 1.61 -6.61 -32.00
N ASN A 124 1.60 -7.27 -30.85
CA ASN A 124 0.44 -7.39 -29.98
C ASN A 124 0.85 -7.27 -28.51
N PRO A 125 1.06 -6.06 -27.99
CA PRO A 125 1.48 -5.85 -26.59
C PRO A 125 0.61 -6.47 -25.49
N GLN A 126 -0.63 -6.88 -25.82
CA GLN A 126 -1.50 -7.61 -24.90
C GLN A 126 -1.12 -9.09 -24.78
N ALA A 127 -0.53 -9.66 -25.84
CA ALA A 127 0.08 -10.98 -25.87
C ALA A 127 1.44 -10.94 -25.16
N ARG A 128 1.36 -10.70 -23.85
CA ARG A 128 2.45 -10.82 -22.88
C ARG A 128 2.03 -11.71 -21.73
N ASN A 129 2.97 -12.36 -21.06
CA ASN A 129 2.69 -13.22 -19.90
C ASN A 129 2.97 -12.53 -18.55
N PHE A 130 3.26 -11.24 -18.55
CA PHE A 130 3.60 -10.49 -17.35
C PHE A 130 2.86 -9.15 -17.23
N ASP A 131 2.70 -8.67 -16.01
CA ASP A 131 2.34 -7.29 -15.70
C ASP A 131 3.56 -6.47 -15.27
N LEU A 132 3.56 -5.17 -15.53
CA LEU A 132 4.62 -4.26 -15.09
C LEU A 132 4.19 -3.50 -13.83
N CYS A 133 5.04 -3.51 -12.81
CA CYS A 133 4.91 -2.76 -11.57
C CYS A 133 6.18 -1.93 -11.37
N ILE A 134 6.04 -0.67 -10.96
CA ILE A 134 7.18 0.24 -10.78
C ILE A 134 7.11 0.96 -9.44
N ALA A 135 8.25 1.49 -8.98
CA ALA A 135 8.30 2.36 -7.81
C ALA A 135 8.48 3.84 -8.19
N CYS A 136 8.11 4.74 -7.28
CA CYS A 136 8.39 6.17 -7.36
C CYS A 136 8.97 6.71 -6.04
N PRO A 137 9.70 7.84 -6.05
CA PRO A 137 10.20 8.45 -4.83
C PRO A 137 9.09 8.75 -3.82
N SER A 138 9.40 8.55 -2.55
CA SER A 138 8.41 8.61 -1.46
C SER A 138 7.77 9.98 -1.29
N ALA A 139 8.57 11.04 -1.47
CA ALA A 139 8.17 12.45 -1.29
C ALA A 139 7.27 13.00 -2.39
N TRP A 140 7.08 12.27 -3.50
CA TRP A 140 6.32 12.79 -4.64
C TRP A 140 4.85 12.96 -4.30
N GLY A 141 4.33 14.18 -4.51
CA GLY A 141 2.90 14.49 -4.35
C GLY A 141 2.44 14.86 -2.94
N GLU A 142 3.36 15.02 -1.98
CA GLU A 142 3.04 15.50 -0.63
C GLU A 142 2.60 16.98 -0.60
N ASP A 143 3.27 17.81 -1.39
CA ASP A 143 2.96 19.25 -1.51
C ASP A 143 2.01 19.56 -2.69
N ASP A 144 1.51 18.54 -3.40
CA ASP A 144 0.67 18.76 -4.58
C ASP A 144 -0.79 19.10 -4.18
N LYS A 145 -1.30 20.21 -4.70
CA LYS A 145 -2.67 20.68 -4.44
C LYS A 145 -3.76 19.73 -4.97
N ASN A 146 -3.44 18.92 -5.98
CA ASN A 146 -4.32 17.91 -6.55
C ASN A 146 -4.15 16.54 -5.86
N GLY A 147 -3.20 16.43 -4.91
CA GLY A 147 -2.94 15.27 -4.08
C GLY A 147 -2.02 14.23 -4.72
N HIS A 148 -1.48 13.34 -3.89
CA HIS A 148 -0.54 12.28 -4.29
C HIS A 148 -0.99 11.45 -5.50
N ASN A 149 -2.29 11.11 -5.58
CA ASN A 149 -2.82 10.25 -6.64
C ASN A 149 -2.69 10.85 -8.04
N SER A 150 -2.75 12.18 -8.21
CA SER A 150 -2.56 12.79 -9.54
C SER A 150 -1.12 12.66 -10.01
N VAL A 151 -0.16 12.84 -9.11
CA VAL A 151 1.27 12.71 -9.42
C VAL A 151 1.62 11.28 -9.85
N ILE A 152 1.04 10.28 -9.18
CA ILE A 152 1.20 8.88 -9.55
C ILE A 152 0.61 8.58 -10.92
N GLU A 153 -0.57 9.13 -11.24
CA GLU A 153 -1.20 8.93 -12.54
C GLU A 153 -0.42 9.62 -13.67
N ASP A 154 0.09 10.84 -13.44
CA ASP A 154 1.00 11.53 -14.39
C ASP A 154 2.26 10.69 -14.66
N TYR A 155 2.86 10.12 -13.61
CA TYR A 155 4.04 9.26 -13.74
C TYR A 155 3.74 7.97 -14.50
N LYS A 156 2.59 7.35 -14.21
CA LYS A 156 2.10 6.17 -14.93
C LYS A 156 1.91 6.48 -16.41
N ASN A 157 1.26 7.59 -16.76
CA ASN A 157 1.05 8.01 -18.15
C ASN A 157 2.38 8.31 -18.85
N PHE A 158 3.32 8.97 -18.17
CA PHE A 158 4.67 9.20 -18.70
C PHE A 158 5.39 7.90 -19.08
N PHE A 159 5.28 6.85 -18.26
CA PHE A 159 5.83 5.53 -18.60
C PHE A 159 5.11 4.87 -19.78
N LEU A 160 3.78 4.99 -19.85
CA LEU A 160 3.00 4.46 -20.97
C LEU A 160 3.33 5.15 -22.30
N GLU A 161 3.78 6.41 -22.27
CA GLU A 161 4.33 7.09 -23.46
C GLU A 161 5.70 6.55 -23.88
N ALA A 162 6.49 6.00 -22.95
CA ALA A 162 7.83 5.47 -23.20
C ALA A 162 7.85 4.01 -23.65
N LEU A 163 6.79 3.26 -23.33
CA LEU A 163 6.76 1.81 -23.42
C LEU A 163 5.76 1.31 -24.47
N PRO A 164 6.05 0.18 -25.13
CA PRO A 164 5.12 -0.45 -26.06
C PRO A 164 4.05 -1.26 -25.33
N ILE A 165 3.56 -0.81 -24.17
CA ILE A 165 2.47 -1.44 -23.41
C ILE A 165 1.41 -0.39 -23.07
N ASN A 166 0.18 -0.82 -22.80
CA ASN A 166 -0.94 0.09 -22.52
C ASN A 166 -1.37 0.11 -21.04
N GLU A 167 -0.68 -0.62 -20.18
CA GLU A 167 -1.04 -0.72 -18.77
C GLU A 167 0.18 -1.01 -17.90
N ILE A 168 0.25 -0.27 -16.79
CA ILE A 168 1.10 -0.55 -15.63
C ILE A 168 0.16 -0.93 -14.50
N LYS A 169 0.40 -2.08 -13.87
CA LYS A 169 -0.50 -2.67 -12.87
C LYS A 169 -0.66 -1.74 -11.67
N PHE A 170 0.45 -1.28 -11.11
CA PHE A 170 0.48 -0.23 -10.09
C PHE A 170 1.85 0.46 -10.02
N VAL A 171 1.85 1.62 -9.36
CA VAL A 171 3.04 2.35 -8.93
C VAL A 171 3.03 2.38 -7.39
N ILE A 172 4.15 2.09 -6.73
CA ILE A 172 4.29 2.11 -5.27
C ILE A 172 5.39 3.08 -4.84
N ARG A 173 5.29 3.69 -3.65
CA ARG A 173 6.40 4.49 -3.11
C ARG A 173 7.61 3.60 -2.79
N GLU A 174 8.82 4.11 -3.04
CA GLU A 174 10.08 3.42 -2.75
C GLU A 174 10.17 2.98 -1.28
N SER A 175 9.79 3.84 -0.33
CA SER A 175 9.76 3.48 1.10
C SER A 175 8.69 2.43 1.46
N ASP A 176 7.52 2.46 0.81
CA ASP A 176 6.48 1.45 1.05
C ASP A 176 6.91 0.09 0.49
N ALA A 177 7.58 0.07 -0.66
CA ALA A 177 8.21 -1.14 -1.19
C ALA A 177 9.33 -1.63 -0.24
N ALA A 178 10.21 -0.74 0.20
CA ALA A 178 11.27 -1.07 1.14
C ALA A 178 10.72 -1.66 2.45
N PHE A 179 9.68 -1.04 3.03
CA PHE A 179 8.97 -1.60 4.17
C PHE A 179 8.43 -3.01 3.86
N PHE A 180 7.86 -3.21 2.68
CA PHE A 180 7.31 -4.51 2.26
C PHE A 180 8.35 -5.63 2.18
N LYS A 181 9.59 -5.29 1.82
CA LYS A 181 10.72 -6.24 1.88
C LYS A 181 10.94 -6.79 3.30
N PHE A 182 10.75 -5.94 4.30
CA PHE A 182 10.99 -6.25 5.71
C PHE A 182 9.72 -6.56 6.51
N ILE A 183 8.56 -6.67 5.85
CA ILE A 183 7.26 -6.88 6.51
C ILE A 183 7.14 -8.20 7.27
N HIS A 184 8.09 -9.12 7.07
CA HIS A 184 8.17 -10.34 7.86
C HIS A 184 8.65 -10.07 9.30
N LEU A 185 9.43 -9.00 9.52
CA LEU A 185 9.91 -8.59 10.84
C LEU A 185 8.77 -8.07 11.73
N THR A 186 7.68 -7.58 11.14
CA THR A 186 6.49 -7.09 11.87
C THR A 186 5.46 -8.18 12.18
N LYS A 187 5.66 -9.43 11.73
CA LYS A 187 4.70 -10.53 11.94
C LYS A 187 4.32 -10.73 13.40
N GLN A 188 5.30 -10.65 14.30
CA GLN A 188 5.07 -10.85 15.74
C GLN A 188 4.51 -9.60 16.43
N ASN A 189 4.81 -8.42 15.88
CA ASN A 189 4.33 -7.15 16.40
C ASN A 189 3.97 -6.20 15.24
N PRO A 190 2.71 -6.24 14.75
CA PRO A 190 2.25 -5.38 13.66
C PRO A 190 2.14 -3.90 14.07
N ASN A 191 2.36 -3.59 15.35
CA ASN A 191 2.29 -2.25 15.91
C ASN A 191 3.67 -1.58 16.03
N LEU A 192 4.73 -2.21 15.51
CA LEU A 192 6.10 -1.74 15.62
C LEU A 192 6.27 -0.39 14.91
N LYS A 193 6.84 0.60 15.60
CA LYS A 193 7.21 1.88 14.99
C LYS A 193 8.49 1.72 14.18
N ILE A 194 8.39 1.89 12.87
CA ILE A 194 9.49 1.64 11.94
C ILE A 194 9.93 2.95 11.30
N LEU A 195 11.24 3.16 11.23
CA LEU A 195 11.85 4.21 10.41
C LEU A 195 12.61 3.56 9.26
N VAL A 196 12.22 3.88 8.02
CA VAL A 196 12.99 3.55 6.82
C VAL A 196 13.92 4.72 6.52
N ILE A 197 15.22 4.45 6.39
CA ILE A 197 16.24 5.40 5.99
C ILE A 197 16.81 4.92 4.66
N ASP A 198 16.51 5.62 3.56
CA ASP A 198 17.02 5.30 2.24
C ASP A 198 18.15 6.26 1.85
N LEU A 199 19.37 5.75 1.76
CA LEU A 199 20.51 6.55 1.32
C LEU A 199 20.84 6.27 -0.15
N GLY A 200 20.32 7.15 -1.00
CA GLY A 200 20.59 7.19 -2.44
C GLY A 200 21.90 7.89 -2.79
N SER A 201 22.17 7.99 -4.10
CA SER A 201 23.35 8.70 -4.60
C SER A 201 23.24 10.22 -4.42
N SER A 202 22.05 10.80 -4.56
CA SER A 202 21.82 12.25 -4.47
C SER A 202 21.10 12.68 -3.19
N THR A 203 20.27 11.81 -2.61
CA THR A 203 19.41 12.11 -1.46
C THR A 203 19.61 11.12 -0.32
N ILE A 204 19.22 11.55 0.88
CA ILE A 204 18.83 10.68 1.98
C ILE A 204 17.35 10.95 2.27
N ASP A 205 16.56 9.89 2.31
CA ASP A 205 15.11 9.96 2.49
C ASP A 205 14.70 9.16 3.72
N PHE A 206 13.84 9.76 4.54
CA PHE A 206 13.34 9.20 5.79
C PHE A 206 11.84 8.98 5.67
N THR A 207 11.36 7.78 5.99
CA THR A 207 9.92 7.52 6.13
C THR A 207 9.65 6.86 7.48
N TYR A 208 8.97 7.58 8.35
CA TYR A 208 8.55 7.06 9.65
C TYR A 208 7.11 6.52 9.59
N TYR A 209 6.92 5.29 10.05
CA TYR A 209 5.66 4.57 10.14
C TYR A 209 5.21 4.48 11.60
N PRO A 210 4.38 5.43 12.09
CA PRO A 210 3.85 5.36 13.44
C PRO A 210 2.70 4.34 13.54
N HIS A 211 2.58 3.70 14.70
CA HIS A 211 1.60 2.63 14.97
C HIS A 211 0.14 2.97 14.60
N ASN A 212 -0.35 4.20 14.85
CA ASN A 212 -1.77 4.56 14.78
C ASN A 212 -2.06 5.96 14.18
N GLU A 213 -1.08 6.59 13.55
CA GLU A 213 -1.31 7.89 12.92
C GLU A 213 -1.23 7.73 11.40
N ASN A 214 -2.21 8.30 10.69
CA ASN A 214 -2.12 8.51 9.23
C ASN A 214 -0.98 9.47 8.85
N ASN A 215 -0.23 9.97 9.83
CA ASN A 215 0.90 10.86 9.65
C ASN A 215 2.15 10.04 9.39
N LYS A 216 2.34 9.63 8.13
CA LYS A 216 3.70 9.36 7.67
C LYS A 216 4.47 10.68 7.73
N TYR A 217 5.72 10.62 8.18
CA TYR A 217 6.65 11.75 8.14
C TYR A 217 7.76 11.45 7.13
N PRO A 218 7.46 11.60 5.84
CA PRO A 218 8.45 11.64 4.79
C PRO A 218 9.29 12.92 4.92
N GLN A 219 10.60 12.78 4.94
CA GLN A 219 11.53 13.90 4.92
C GLN A 219 12.75 13.53 4.08
N GLY A 220 13.10 14.36 3.10
CA GLY A 220 14.31 14.19 2.29
C GLY A 220 15.33 15.28 2.57
N ALA A 221 16.61 14.95 2.43
CA ALA A 221 17.70 15.91 2.38
C ALA A 221 18.58 15.65 1.16
N ALA A 222 19.09 16.71 0.53
CA ALA A 222 20.03 16.64 -0.60
C ALA A 222 21.45 16.28 -0.12
N ASN A 223 21.57 15.16 0.60
CA ASN A 223 22.78 14.73 1.29
C ASN A 223 23.16 13.27 0.96
N GLY A 224 23.00 12.87 -0.30
CA GLY A 224 23.29 11.51 -0.76
C GLY A 224 24.78 11.16 -0.87
N ALA A 225 25.03 9.88 -1.19
CA ALA A 225 26.36 9.29 -1.16
C ALA A 225 27.35 9.80 -2.23
N SER A 226 26.88 10.50 -3.27
CA SER A 226 27.73 11.10 -4.31
C SER A 226 28.77 12.10 -3.77
N ARG A 227 28.56 12.57 -2.53
CA ARG A 227 29.52 13.41 -1.80
C ARG A 227 30.80 12.66 -1.44
N VAL A 228 30.76 11.33 -1.29
CA VAL A 228 31.94 10.51 -1.04
C VAL A 228 32.91 10.58 -2.21
N GLU A 229 32.42 10.40 -3.44
CA GLU A 229 33.26 10.46 -4.64
C GLU A 229 33.79 11.87 -4.88
N ARG A 230 33.00 12.91 -4.59
CA ARG A 230 33.47 14.30 -4.67
C ARG A 230 34.59 14.57 -3.67
N ALA A 231 34.42 14.19 -2.40
CA ALA A 231 35.45 14.37 -1.37
C ALA A 231 36.76 13.65 -1.73
N ILE A 232 36.68 12.43 -2.27
CA ILE A 232 37.86 11.70 -2.76
C ILE A 232 38.50 12.42 -3.95
N GLN A 233 37.70 12.92 -4.90
CA GLN A 233 38.19 13.67 -6.07
C GLN A 233 38.85 15.00 -5.68
N ASP A 234 38.28 15.71 -4.71
CA ASP A 234 38.82 16.96 -4.17
C ASP A 234 40.14 16.70 -3.45
N TRP A 235 40.20 15.68 -2.60
CA TRP A 235 41.46 15.25 -1.99
C TRP A 235 42.51 14.84 -3.04
N CYS A 236 42.12 14.13 -4.11
CA CYS A 236 43.02 13.81 -5.22
C CYS A 236 43.55 15.07 -5.91
N THR A 237 42.69 16.07 -6.12
CA THR A 237 43.06 17.38 -6.68
C THR A 237 44.12 18.07 -5.83
N GLU A 238 44.00 17.99 -4.51
CA GLU A 238 44.89 18.68 -3.57
C GLU A 238 46.20 17.93 -3.31
N THR A 239 46.22 16.61 -3.45
CA THR A 239 47.33 15.78 -2.93
C THR A 239 48.03 14.93 -3.98
N GLN A 240 47.39 14.58 -5.10
CA GLN A 240 47.96 13.64 -6.07
C GLN A 240 48.58 14.37 -7.26
N ASP A 241 49.90 14.22 -7.43
CA ASP A 241 50.66 14.91 -8.48
C ASP A 241 50.22 14.51 -9.89
N THR A 242 49.88 13.24 -10.13
CA THR A 242 49.36 12.80 -11.43
C THR A 242 48.02 13.44 -11.75
N TYR A 243 47.14 13.58 -10.76
CA TYR A 243 45.85 14.22 -10.96
C TYR A 243 45.99 15.72 -11.22
N LYS A 244 46.85 16.41 -10.46
CA LYS A 244 47.18 17.83 -10.70
C LYS A 244 47.73 18.05 -12.10
N LYS A 245 48.63 17.17 -12.56
CA LYS A 245 49.18 17.19 -13.91
C LYS A 245 48.07 17.01 -14.94
N ALA A 246 47.26 15.97 -14.83
CA ALA A 246 46.12 15.70 -15.72
C ALA A 246 45.15 16.88 -15.79
N LYS A 247 44.82 17.49 -14.63
CA LYS A 247 43.94 18.66 -14.54
C LYS A 247 44.46 19.88 -15.29
N SER A 248 45.78 20.04 -15.41
CA SER A 248 46.38 21.10 -16.21
C SER A 248 46.49 20.77 -17.70
N VAL A 249 46.75 19.50 -18.02
CA VAL A 249 47.13 19.06 -19.37
C VAL A 249 45.91 18.70 -20.23
N ILE A 250 44.97 17.93 -19.70
CA ILE A 250 43.84 17.40 -20.47
C ILE A 250 43.00 18.54 -21.05
N PRO A 251 42.58 19.57 -20.29
CA PRO A 251 41.80 20.68 -20.87
C PRO A 251 42.52 21.40 -22.01
N ALA A 252 43.84 21.62 -21.89
CA ALA A 252 44.63 22.27 -22.94
C ALA A 252 44.66 21.43 -24.23
N VAL A 253 44.80 20.11 -24.12
CA VAL A 253 44.75 19.23 -25.30
C VAL A 253 43.35 19.19 -25.90
N LEU A 254 42.30 19.10 -25.09
CA LEU A 254 40.91 19.11 -25.57
C LEU A 254 40.56 20.42 -26.29
N GLU A 255 41.09 21.56 -25.84
CA GLU A 255 40.94 22.84 -26.53
C GLU A 255 41.70 22.85 -27.87
N GLU A 256 42.97 22.41 -27.88
CA GLU A 256 43.79 22.34 -29.10
C GLU A 256 43.23 21.39 -30.17
N THR A 257 42.44 20.38 -29.78
CA THR A 257 41.88 19.37 -30.70
C THR A 257 40.39 19.55 -30.98
N ASP A 258 39.78 20.66 -30.53
CA ASP A 258 38.32 20.92 -30.63
C ASP A 258 37.43 19.83 -29.99
N ASN A 259 37.92 19.20 -28.92
CA ASN A 259 37.22 18.19 -28.12
C ASN A 259 36.77 18.72 -26.74
N LYS A 260 36.63 20.03 -26.59
CA LYS A 260 36.30 20.70 -25.31
C LYS A 260 34.99 20.25 -24.64
N LYS A 261 34.13 19.50 -25.34
CA LYS A 261 32.89 18.96 -24.78
C LYS A 261 33.08 17.63 -24.03
N ILE A 262 34.26 17.00 -24.13
CA ILE A 262 34.59 15.80 -23.37
C ILE A 262 34.68 16.16 -21.88
N ASN A 263 33.91 15.47 -21.04
CA ASN A 263 33.85 15.68 -19.60
C ASN A 263 34.69 14.64 -18.85
N TRP A 264 36.01 14.75 -18.99
CA TRP A 264 36.95 13.79 -18.41
C TRP A 264 36.84 13.70 -16.87
N GLU A 265 36.52 14.79 -16.17
CA GLU A 265 36.36 14.78 -14.70
C GLU A 265 35.18 13.93 -14.24
N MET A 266 34.12 13.82 -15.07
CA MET A 266 32.98 12.96 -14.77
C MET A 266 33.35 11.48 -14.86
N SER A 267 34.15 11.12 -15.86
CA SER A 267 34.72 9.77 -15.99
C SER A 267 35.61 9.38 -14.81
N VAL A 268 36.45 10.30 -14.32
CA VAL A 268 37.23 10.07 -13.09
C VAL A 268 36.30 9.82 -11.89
N ARG A 269 35.27 10.65 -11.71
CA ARG A 269 34.34 10.48 -10.58
C ARG A 269 33.58 9.16 -10.65
N HIS A 270 33.18 8.72 -11.85
CA HIS A 270 32.60 7.40 -12.06
C HIS A 270 33.59 6.27 -11.70
N TYR A 271 34.85 6.38 -12.12
CA TYR A 271 35.88 5.41 -11.70
C TYR A 271 36.07 5.37 -10.18
N ILE A 272 36.07 6.52 -9.50
CA ILE A 272 36.13 6.59 -8.03
C ILE A 272 34.92 5.88 -7.42
N LYS A 273 33.72 6.08 -7.96
CA LYS A 273 32.50 5.37 -7.54
C LYS A 273 32.70 3.86 -7.62
N GLU A 274 33.17 3.33 -8.75
CA GLU A 274 33.42 1.89 -8.91
C GLU A 274 34.39 1.36 -7.86
N GLN A 275 35.51 2.06 -7.64
CA GLN A 275 36.49 1.63 -6.65
C GLN A 275 35.95 1.71 -5.21
N LYS A 276 35.12 2.72 -4.91
CA LYS A 276 34.40 2.86 -3.64
C LYS A 276 33.44 1.69 -3.42
N GLU A 277 32.63 1.33 -4.41
CA GLU A 277 31.70 0.20 -4.32
C GLU A 277 32.45 -1.12 -4.09
N VAL A 278 33.56 -1.37 -4.80
CA VAL A 278 34.40 -2.55 -4.60
C VAL A 278 35.02 -2.56 -3.19
N PHE A 279 35.54 -1.41 -2.75
CA PHE A 279 36.19 -1.24 -1.46
C PHE A 279 35.27 -1.62 -0.29
N TYR A 280 34.06 -1.05 -0.25
CA TYR A 280 33.11 -1.34 0.85
C TYR A 280 32.48 -2.72 0.72
N THR A 281 32.09 -3.14 -0.49
CA THR A 281 31.46 -4.46 -0.69
C THR A 281 32.40 -5.59 -0.30
N LYS A 282 33.70 -5.48 -0.61
CA LYS A 282 34.71 -6.48 -0.24
C LYS A 282 35.34 -6.24 1.13
N SER A 283 34.87 -5.26 1.89
CA SER A 283 35.41 -4.90 3.22
C SER A 283 36.93 -4.74 3.22
N GLN A 284 37.46 -4.04 2.22
CA GLN A 284 38.90 -3.84 2.09
C GLN A 284 39.40 -2.82 3.12
N ASN A 285 40.66 -2.96 3.56
CA ASN A 285 41.30 -1.98 4.44
C ASN A 285 41.96 -0.83 3.68
N LYS A 286 42.06 -0.95 2.35
CA LYS A 286 42.72 0.01 1.48
C LYS A 286 42.03 0.07 0.12
N MET A 287 41.70 1.27 -0.34
CA MET A 287 41.20 1.56 -1.67
C MET A 287 42.35 1.97 -2.58
N GLY A 288 42.51 1.29 -3.71
CA GLY A 288 43.50 1.62 -4.73
C GLY A 288 42.84 2.33 -5.91
N LEU A 289 43.39 3.47 -6.33
CA LEU A 289 42.98 4.21 -7.51
C LEU A 289 44.12 4.20 -8.54
N ASN A 290 43.81 3.66 -9.73
CA ASN A 290 44.71 3.61 -10.87
C ASN A 290 43.91 3.78 -12.18
N LEU A 291 43.98 4.96 -12.77
CA LEU A 291 43.20 5.35 -13.94
C LEU A 291 44.11 5.94 -15.01
N GLN A 292 44.23 5.21 -16.11
CA GLN A 292 44.96 5.63 -17.30
C GLN A 292 44.18 6.67 -18.10
N THR A 293 44.90 7.59 -18.74
CA THR A 293 44.32 8.64 -19.60
C THR A 293 43.53 8.05 -20.78
N SER A 294 44.02 6.96 -21.39
CA SER A 294 43.38 6.29 -22.53
C SER A 294 41.99 5.76 -22.24
N ARG A 295 41.71 5.34 -21.00
CA ARG A 295 40.38 4.89 -20.58
C ARG A 295 39.35 6.01 -20.55
N VAL A 296 39.78 7.28 -20.56
CA VAL A 296 38.91 8.44 -20.39
C VAL A 296 38.74 9.23 -21.68
N VAL A 297 39.82 9.41 -22.45
CA VAL A 297 39.79 10.24 -23.68
C VAL A 297 40.11 9.45 -24.95
N GLY A 298 40.29 8.13 -24.85
CA GLY A 298 40.67 7.27 -25.96
C GLY A 298 42.17 7.36 -26.33
N ASP A 299 42.62 6.40 -27.13
CA ASP A 299 44.04 6.23 -27.47
C ASP A 299 44.60 7.43 -28.26
N ILE A 300 43.85 7.93 -29.25
CA ILE A 300 44.31 9.01 -30.15
C ILE A 300 44.64 10.30 -29.36
N LEU A 301 43.78 10.68 -28.42
CA LEU A 301 44.03 11.87 -27.59
C LEU A 301 45.13 11.61 -26.56
N THR A 302 45.22 10.38 -26.05
CA THR A 302 46.26 9.97 -25.10
C THR A 302 47.65 10.03 -25.70
N ASP A 303 47.84 9.57 -26.94
CA ASP A 303 49.14 9.65 -27.63
C ASP A 303 49.66 11.10 -27.70
N LYS A 304 48.76 12.06 -27.95
CA LYS A 304 49.09 13.49 -27.98
C LYS A 304 49.41 14.02 -26.58
N ILE A 305 48.65 13.62 -25.57
CA ILE A 305 48.86 13.99 -24.17
C ILE A 305 50.21 13.47 -23.66
N GLU A 306 50.52 12.20 -23.91
CA GLU A 306 51.75 11.55 -23.50
C GLU A 306 52.96 12.16 -24.21
N THR A 307 52.94 12.25 -25.54
CA THR A 307 54.08 12.75 -26.32
C THR A 307 54.46 14.19 -25.97
N LYS A 308 53.46 15.04 -25.69
CA LYS A 308 53.67 16.48 -25.45
C LYS A 308 53.89 16.80 -23.97
N TYR A 309 53.26 16.07 -23.07
CA TYR A 309 53.18 16.44 -21.65
C TYR A 309 53.53 15.30 -20.67
N ASP A 310 53.84 14.09 -21.15
CA ASP A 310 54.22 12.94 -20.32
C ASP A 310 53.13 12.57 -19.28
N CYS A 311 51.87 12.56 -19.68
CA CYS A 311 50.71 12.36 -18.79
C CYS A 311 49.90 11.10 -19.16
N LEU A 312 50.51 9.93 -18.95
CA LEU A 312 49.88 8.62 -19.26
C LEU A 312 48.77 8.23 -18.27
N ASP A 313 48.90 8.66 -17.02
CA ASP A 313 47.97 8.32 -15.94
C ASP A 313 47.31 9.58 -15.36
N ILE A 314 46.00 9.51 -15.14
CA ILE A 314 45.24 10.51 -14.37
C ILE A 314 45.45 10.24 -12.87
N LEU A 315 45.35 8.97 -12.46
CA LEU A 315 45.61 8.51 -11.11
C LEU A 315 46.60 7.35 -11.18
N TYR A 316 47.74 7.45 -10.49
CA TYR A 316 48.76 6.41 -10.49
C TYR A 316 49.11 5.99 -9.06
N HIS A 317 48.90 4.72 -8.73
CA HIS A 317 49.18 4.14 -7.41
C HIS A 317 48.63 4.95 -6.21
N CYS A 318 47.52 5.66 -6.41
CA CYS A 318 46.86 6.40 -5.35
C CYS A 318 46.15 5.40 -4.41
N ASN A 319 46.36 5.56 -3.11
CA ASN A 319 46.14 4.51 -2.14
C ASN A 319 45.61 5.10 -0.84
N ILE A 320 44.35 4.82 -0.52
CA ILE A 320 43.65 5.42 0.62
C ILE A 320 43.31 4.32 1.63
N ASN A 321 43.84 4.41 2.84
CA ASN A 321 43.49 3.48 3.91
C ASN A 321 42.09 3.80 4.46
N LYS A 322 41.39 2.79 4.97
CA LYS A 322 40.02 2.94 5.51
C LYS A 322 39.92 4.08 6.53
N ASP A 323 40.76 4.07 7.56
CA ASP A 323 40.71 5.08 8.62
C ASP A 323 40.88 6.49 8.05
N PHE A 324 41.79 6.66 7.08
CA PHE A 324 42.05 7.95 6.43
C PHE A 324 40.93 8.40 5.48
N LEU A 325 40.26 7.44 4.82
CA LEU A 325 39.06 7.74 4.04
C LEU A 325 37.94 8.19 4.97
N ASP A 326 37.68 7.44 6.02
CA ASP A 326 36.63 7.70 7.00
C ASP A 326 36.89 9.01 7.77
N ASP A 327 38.15 9.33 8.05
CA ASP A 327 38.65 10.57 8.67
C ASP A 327 40.15 10.78 8.31
N PRO A 328 40.55 11.83 7.56
CA PRO A 328 39.85 13.10 7.44
C PRO A 328 39.05 13.32 6.16
N ILE A 329 39.14 12.45 5.14
CA ILE A 329 38.54 12.76 3.83
C ILE A 329 37.02 12.93 3.92
N LEU A 330 36.34 12.09 4.70
CA LEU A 330 34.88 12.11 4.81
C LEU A 330 34.34 12.84 6.05
N THR A 331 35.18 13.50 6.83
CA THR A 331 34.80 14.09 8.13
C THR A 331 33.64 15.08 8.01
N ASP A 332 33.69 16.01 7.06
CA ASP A 332 32.63 17.00 6.86
C ASP A 332 31.32 16.34 6.41
N TYR A 333 31.38 15.38 5.49
CA TYR A 333 30.18 14.67 5.03
C TYR A 333 29.53 13.85 6.15
N ARG A 334 30.34 13.15 6.96
CA ARG A 334 29.86 12.39 8.12
C ARG A 334 29.19 13.32 9.15
N SER A 335 29.74 14.51 9.37
CA SER A 335 29.15 15.51 10.26
C SER A 335 27.78 15.97 9.74
N ASP A 336 27.69 16.34 8.46
CA ASP A 336 26.43 16.78 7.86
C ASP A 336 25.35 15.69 7.94
N LEU A 337 25.71 14.43 7.64
CA LEU A 337 24.77 13.31 7.71
C LEU A 337 24.29 13.06 9.15
N LYS A 338 25.20 13.18 10.12
CA LYS A 338 24.86 13.08 11.55
C LYS A 338 23.88 14.18 11.96
N ASP A 339 24.05 15.39 11.44
CA ASP A 339 23.14 16.50 11.74
C ASP A 339 21.77 16.31 11.08
N ASP A 340 21.67 15.69 9.90
CA ASP A 340 20.39 15.30 9.30
C ASP A 340 19.65 14.29 10.19
N LEU A 341 20.35 13.25 10.65
CA LEU A 341 19.80 12.23 11.55
C LEU A 341 19.35 12.83 12.89
N LYS A 342 20.14 13.74 13.48
CA LYS A 342 19.76 14.44 14.72
C LYS A 342 18.52 15.30 14.53
N ARG A 343 18.41 16.05 13.43
CA ARG A 343 17.22 16.87 13.17
C ARG A 343 15.96 16.00 13.07
N LEU A 344 16.06 14.83 12.46
CA LEU A 344 14.96 13.86 12.42
C LEU A 344 14.62 13.35 13.82
N HIS A 345 15.61 12.90 14.59
CA HIS A 345 15.41 12.46 15.98
C HIS A 345 14.75 13.55 16.85
N ASP A 346 15.27 14.77 16.80
CA ASP A 346 14.81 15.91 17.60
C ASP A 346 13.42 16.41 17.19
N SER A 347 12.91 16.00 16.01
CA SER A 347 11.52 16.26 15.59
C SER A 347 10.48 15.38 16.31
N GLY A 348 10.92 14.40 17.11
CA GLY A 348 10.05 13.49 17.86
C GLY A 348 9.89 12.10 17.25
N VAL A 349 10.67 11.77 16.22
CA VAL A 349 10.72 10.43 15.61
C VAL A 349 11.39 9.46 16.58
N ALA A 350 10.62 8.48 17.07
CA ALA A 350 11.05 7.50 18.08
C ALA A 350 10.76 6.06 17.61
N PRO A 351 11.57 5.53 16.67
CA PRO A 351 11.39 4.19 16.12
C PRO A 351 11.83 3.10 17.11
N GLU A 352 11.11 1.98 17.06
CA GLU A 352 11.49 0.74 17.73
C GLU A 352 12.40 -0.12 16.84
N MET A 353 12.37 0.13 15.52
CA MET A 353 13.20 -0.53 14.53
C MET A 353 13.54 0.43 13.39
N ILE A 354 14.78 0.37 12.90
CA ILE A 354 15.25 1.16 11.76
C ILE A 354 15.65 0.20 10.63
N LEU A 355 15.18 0.51 9.42
CA LEU A 355 15.52 -0.20 8.19
C LEU A 355 16.41 0.71 7.35
N LEU A 356 17.68 0.36 7.21
CA LEU A 356 18.64 1.12 6.40
C LEU A 356 18.70 0.51 4.99
N THR A 357 18.37 1.32 3.98
CA THR A 357 18.27 0.92 2.58
C THR A 357 19.13 1.78 1.67
N GLY A 358 19.16 1.44 0.38
CA GLY A 358 19.96 2.13 -0.62
C GLY A 358 21.39 1.63 -0.66
N GLY A 359 22.01 1.66 -1.85
CA GLY A 359 23.30 0.99 -2.07
C GLY A 359 24.44 1.48 -1.17
N ALA A 360 24.35 2.74 -0.73
CA ALA A 360 25.32 3.39 0.13
C ALA A 360 25.34 2.84 1.57
N SER A 361 24.24 2.24 2.04
CA SER A 361 24.15 1.62 3.38
C SER A 361 25.20 0.53 3.64
N ARG A 362 25.86 0.03 2.60
CA ARG A 362 27.02 -0.88 2.70
C ARG A 362 28.22 -0.26 3.41
N MET A 363 28.32 1.07 3.49
CA MET A 363 29.40 1.74 4.21
C MET A 363 29.17 1.59 5.72
N PRO A 364 30.04 0.87 6.47
CA PRO A 364 29.74 0.51 7.87
C PRO A 364 29.53 1.71 8.78
N TRP A 365 30.24 2.81 8.52
CA TRP A 365 30.15 4.01 9.32
C TRP A 365 28.77 4.69 9.27
N ILE A 366 27.92 4.41 8.27
CA ILE A 366 26.54 4.92 8.27
C ILE A 366 25.72 4.26 9.36
N LYS A 367 25.83 2.92 9.48
CA LYS A 367 25.16 2.17 10.56
C LYS A 367 25.62 2.69 11.92
N ASP A 368 26.92 2.91 12.08
CA ASP A 368 27.48 3.48 13.30
C ASP A 368 26.90 4.87 13.62
N LEU A 369 26.70 5.73 12.61
CA LEU A 369 26.07 7.06 12.78
C LEU A 369 24.60 6.95 13.18
N VAL A 370 23.85 6.03 12.57
CA VAL A 370 22.44 5.81 12.89
C VAL A 370 22.30 5.28 14.32
N GLU A 371 23.11 4.30 14.72
CA GLU A 371 23.11 3.72 16.07
C GLU A 371 23.53 4.73 17.15
N ASP A 372 24.45 5.65 16.83
CA ASP A 372 24.86 6.73 17.74
C ASP A 372 23.73 7.75 17.99
N VAL A 373 22.93 8.06 16.97
CA VAL A 373 21.80 8.99 17.07
C VAL A 373 20.56 8.32 17.71
N PHE A 374 20.21 7.11 17.26
CA PHE A 374 19.05 6.35 17.72
C PHE A 374 19.46 5.24 18.70
N GLN A 375 19.97 5.64 19.87
CA GLN A 375 20.53 4.71 20.83
C GLN A 375 19.50 3.69 21.35
N GLY A 376 19.86 2.41 21.29
CA GLY A 376 19.02 1.32 21.78
C GLY A 376 17.94 0.85 20.80
N THR A 377 17.85 1.46 19.62
CA THR A 377 16.98 1.00 18.53
C THR A 377 17.70 -0.03 17.67
N GLU A 378 16.99 -1.09 17.28
CA GLU A 378 17.54 -2.12 16.39
C GLU A 378 17.65 -1.61 14.96
N VAL A 379 18.84 -1.71 14.35
CA VAL A 379 19.11 -1.26 12.98
C VAL A 379 19.37 -2.46 12.07
N PHE A 380 18.48 -2.66 11.10
CA PHE A 380 18.59 -3.69 10.07
C PHE A 380 19.15 -3.11 8.77
N CYS A 381 20.04 -3.87 8.15
CA CYS A 381 20.57 -3.59 6.81
C CYS A 381 20.37 -4.83 5.95
N ASP A 382 19.84 -4.67 4.73
CA ASP A 382 19.78 -5.79 3.79
C ASP A 382 21.20 -6.20 3.36
N ASN A 383 21.41 -7.48 3.06
CA ASN A 383 22.67 -7.93 2.46
C ASN A 383 22.85 -7.42 1.03
N ASN A 384 21.74 -7.10 0.36
CA ASN A 384 21.65 -6.62 -1.02
C ASN A 384 20.77 -5.36 -1.11
N PRO A 385 21.19 -4.23 -0.48
CA PRO A 385 20.34 -3.06 -0.28
C PRO A 385 19.88 -2.38 -1.59
N SER A 386 20.60 -2.63 -2.69
CA SER A 386 20.21 -2.19 -4.05
C SER A 386 18.88 -2.77 -4.54
N TYR A 387 18.45 -3.93 -4.04
CA TYR A 387 17.24 -4.61 -4.52
C TYR A 387 16.06 -4.51 -3.55
N VAL A 388 16.22 -3.81 -2.43
CA VAL A 388 15.20 -3.73 -1.39
C VAL A 388 13.87 -3.22 -1.98
N VAL A 389 13.94 -2.18 -2.82
CA VAL A 389 12.76 -1.61 -3.48
C VAL A 389 12.17 -2.60 -4.49
N SER A 390 12.94 -3.10 -5.46
CA SER A 390 12.40 -4.01 -6.49
C SER A 390 11.84 -5.32 -5.91
N ASP A 391 12.45 -5.85 -4.84
CA ASP A 391 11.90 -6.98 -4.09
C ASP A 391 10.63 -6.62 -3.33
N GLY A 392 10.61 -5.45 -2.71
CA GLY A 392 9.45 -4.88 -2.06
C GLY A 392 8.24 -4.81 -2.98
N ILE A 393 8.42 -4.31 -4.20
CA ILE A 393 7.40 -4.27 -5.25
C ILE A 393 6.90 -5.70 -5.57
N ALA A 394 7.82 -6.66 -5.71
CA ALA A 394 7.47 -8.06 -6.03
C ALA A 394 6.69 -8.75 -4.92
N LEU A 395 7.10 -8.57 -3.66
CA LEU A 395 6.41 -9.11 -2.49
C LEU A 395 5.04 -8.45 -2.30
N TYR A 396 4.94 -7.15 -2.56
CA TYR A 396 3.67 -6.45 -2.58
C TYR A 396 2.75 -6.98 -3.69
N ALA A 397 3.26 -7.20 -4.91
CA ALA A 397 2.50 -7.79 -6.01
C ALA A 397 1.99 -9.20 -5.67
N TYR A 398 2.81 -10.01 -4.99
CA TYR A 398 2.43 -11.33 -4.49
C TYR A 398 1.30 -11.23 -3.46
N ALA A 399 1.45 -10.34 -2.48
CA ALA A 399 0.46 -10.10 -1.45
C ALA A 399 -0.86 -9.56 -2.02
N ASP A 400 -0.82 -8.65 -2.98
CA ASP A 400 -2.01 -8.12 -3.69
C ASP A 400 -2.74 -9.22 -4.47
N SER A 401 -2.02 -10.09 -5.20
CA SER A 401 -2.66 -11.23 -5.89
C SER A 401 -3.27 -12.23 -4.90
N LYS A 402 -2.53 -12.59 -3.83
CA LYS A 402 -3.06 -13.44 -2.75
C LYS A 402 -4.33 -12.83 -2.13
N PHE A 403 -4.29 -11.53 -1.83
CA PHE A 403 -5.41 -10.78 -1.27
C PHE A 403 -6.63 -10.83 -2.18
N ARG A 404 -6.46 -10.56 -3.48
CA ARG A 404 -7.56 -10.61 -4.46
C ARG A 404 -8.19 -11.99 -4.54
N ARG A 405 -7.39 -13.06 -4.57
CA ARG A 405 -7.89 -14.44 -4.58
C ARG A 405 -8.68 -14.77 -3.30
N MET A 406 -8.13 -14.45 -2.13
CA MET A 406 -8.83 -14.67 -0.86
C MET A 406 -10.11 -13.84 -0.74
N LEU A 407 -10.13 -12.62 -1.28
CA LEU A 407 -11.31 -11.77 -1.31
C LEU A 407 -12.40 -12.33 -2.23
N GLU A 408 -12.03 -12.93 -3.37
CA GLU A 408 -12.97 -13.63 -4.25
C GLU A 408 -13.55 -14.90 -3.60
N GLU A 409 -12.70 -15.70 -2.94
CA GLU A 409 -13.14 -16.86 -2.15
C GLU A 409 -14.08 -16.44 -1.02
N MET A 410 -13.77 -15.36 -0.31
CA MET A 410 -14.62 -14.79 0.73
C MET A 410 -15.95 -14.29 0.18
N GLU A 411 -15.95 -13.62 -0.97
CA GLU A 411 -17.19 -13.18 -1.63
C GLU A 411 -18.07 -14.38 -2.01
N ALA A 412 -17.48 -15.43 -2.58
CA ALA A 412 -18.21 -16.66 -2.88
C ALA A 412 -18.77 -17.31 -1.61
N ALA A 413 -17.99 -17.34 -0.52
CA ALA A 413 -18.44 -17.84 0.78
C ALA A 413 -19.60 -17.01 1.34
N ILE A 414 -19.53 -15.67 1.29
CA ILE A 414 -20.62 -14.78 1.73
C ILE A 414 -21.88 -15.06 0.91
N LYS A 415 -21.78 -15.18 -0.41
CA LYS A 415 -22.92 -15.48 -1.29
C LYS A 415 -23.57 -16.84 -0.99
N ASN A 416 -22.77 -17.83 -0.58
CA ASN A 416 -23.26 -19.15 -0.20
C ASN A 416 -23.85 -19.19 1.22
N GLU A 417 -23.25 -18.48 2.17
CA GLU A 417 -23.76 -18.33 3.55
C GLU A 417 -25.06 -17.52 3.59
N PHE A 418 -25.19 -16.53 2.71
CA PHE A 418 -26.32 -15.60 2.65
C PHE A 418 -27.09 -15.72 1.34
N THR A 419 -27.70 -16.89 1.16
CA THR A 419 -28.75 -17.02 0.15
C THR A 419 -29.90 -16.06 0.47
N ASP A 420 -30.66 -15.69 -0.55
CA ASP A 420 -31.80 -14.78 -0.39
C ASP A 420 -32.77 -15.24 0.72
N ASN A 421 -33.01 -16.55 0.83
CA ASN A 421 -33.86 -17.12 1.88
C ASN A 421 -33.29 -16.90 3.29
N ILE A 422 -32.00 -17.14 3.48
CA ILE A 422 -31.33 -16.94 4.77
C ILE A 422 -31.32 -15.46 5.15
N LEU A 423 -31.10 -14.58 4.17
CA LEU A 423 -31.18 -13.13 4.39
C LEU A 423 -32.58 -12.70 4.79
N VAL A 424 -33.62 -13.26 4.17
CA VAL A 424 -35.02 -12.99 4.53
C VAL A 424 -35.32 -13.45 5.95
N GLU A 425 -35.01 -14.70 6.31
CA GLU A 425 -35.20 -15.22 7.68
C GLU A 425 -34.44 -14.36 8.71
N PHE A 426 -33.21 -13.98 8.37
CA PHE A 426 -32.37 -13.12 9.20
C PHE A 426 -32.99 -11.73 9.41
N ILE A 427 -33.48 -11.10 8.34
CA ILE A 427 -34.15 -9.80 8.39
C ILE A 427 -35.44 -9.89 9.20
N GLU A 428 -36.24 -10.94 8.97
CA GLU A 428 -37.48 -11.17 9.70
C GLU A 428 -37.25 -11.31 11.20
N GLY A 429 -36.22 -12.03 11.62
CA GLY A 429 -35.83 -12.11 13.03
C GLY A 429 -35.51 -10.74 13.62
N ILE A 430 -34.69 -9.94 12.93
CA ILE A 430 -34.30 -8.60 13.41
C ILE A 430 -35.49 -7.64 13.47
N VAL A 431 -36.36 -7.68 12.46
CA VAL A 431 -37.58 -6.87 12.42
C VAL A 431 -38.49 -7.28 13.57
N ASN A 432 -38.72 -8.59 13.78
CA ASN A 432 -39.49 -9.09 14.91
C ASN A 432 -38.95 -8.60 16.25
N ASP A 433 -37.63 -8.70 16.47
CA ASP A 433 -36.99 -8.21 17.69
C ASP A 433 -37.21 -6.70 17.88
N ALA A 434 -37.01 -5.90 16.83
CA ALA A 434 -37.21 -4.46 16.88
C ALA A 434 -38.68 -4.07 17.13
N PHE A 435 -39.62 -4.79 16.52
CA PHE A 435 -41.05 -4.60 16.76
C PHE A 435 -41.41 -4.96 18.21
N LYS A 436 -40.94 -6.09 18.74
CA LYS A 436 -41.17 -6.49 20.13
C LYS A 436 -40.62 -5.45 21.11
N GLU A 437 -39.41 -4.95 20.89
CA GLU A 437 -38.80 -3.93 21.75
C GLU A 437 -39.62 -2.63 21.82
N VAL A 438 -40.30 -2.27 20.73
CA VAL A 438 -41.09 -1.03 20.63
C VAL A 438 -42.56 -1.22 21.05
N GLN A 439 -43.19 -2.34 20.67
CA GLN A 439 -44.63 -2.61 20.84
C GLN A 439 -44.99 -3.28 22.18
N LEU A 440 -44.14 -4.20 22.64
CA LEU A 440 -44.48 -5.05 23.78
C LEU A 440 -44.62 -4.24 25.08
N PRO A 441 -43.72 -3.30 25.45
CA PRO A 441 -43.84 -2.61 26.74
C PRO A 441 -45.15 -1.83 26.91
N PRO A 442 -45.63 -1.06 25.91
CA PRO A 442 -46.95 -0.42 25.98
C PRO A 442 -48.13 -1.39 26.03
N ILE A 443 -48.11 -2.48 25.26
CA ILE A 443 -49.17 -3.51 25.28
C ILE A 443 -49.24 -4.17 26.66
N LEU A 444 -48.09 -4.52 27.25
CA LEU A 444 -48.02 -5.08 28.60
C LEU A 444 -48.58 -4.10 29.65
N LYS A 445 -48.35 -2.81 29.48
CA LYS A 445 -48.95 -1.78 30.34
C LYS A 445 -50.48 -1.73 30.20
N ILE A 446 -51.02 -1.88 28.99
CA ILE A 446 -52.47 -1.98 28.78
C ILE A 446 -53.02 -3.23 29.48
N CYS A 447 -52.29 -4.35 29.46
CA CYS A 447 -52.65 -5.56 30.20
C CYS A 447 -52.68 -5.31 31.71
N ASP A 448 -51.63 -4.67 32.25
CA ASP A 448 -51.56 -4.30 33.67
C ASP A 448 -52.72 -3.39 34.08
N ASP A 449 -53.00 -2.38 33.27
CA ASP A 449 -54.11 -1.44 33.49
C ASP A 449 -55.47 -2.16 33.52
N PHE A 450 -55.67 -3.20 32.69
CA PHE A 450 -56.86 -4.05 32.69
C PHE A 450 -56.94 -4.92 33.96
N ILE A 451 -55.85 -5.60 34.33
CA ILE A 451 -55.78 -6.45 35.53
C ILE A 451 -56.07 -5.61 36.79
N GLU A 452 -55.45 -4.44 36.88
CA GLU A 452 -55.63 -3.46 37.97
C GLU A 452 -57.03 -2.83 37.99
N GLY A 453 -57.80 -2.96 36.91
CA GLY A 453 -59.18 -2.47 36.82
C GLY A 453 -59.31 -0.99 36.48
N LYS A 454 -58.32 -0.38 35.83
CA LYS A 454 -58.43 0.99 35.27
C LYS A 454 -59.48 1.06 34.16
N PHE A 455 -59.73 -0.06 33.51
CA PHE A 455 -60.91 -0.37 32.71
C PHE A 455 -61.23 -1.85 32.87
N THR A 456 -62.50 -2.24 32.72
CA THR A 456 -62.98 -3.56 33.19
C THR A 456 -63.72 -4.37 32.14
N THR A 457 -63.91 -3.83 30.93
CA THR A 457 -64.63 -4.51 29.84
C THR A 457 -63.68 -4.94 28.73
N LEU A 458 -63.98 -6.05 28.05
CA LEU A 458 -63.18 -6.51 26.90
C LEU A 458 -63.25 -5.51 25.74
N ARG A 459 -64.37 -4.78 25.60
CA ARG A 459 -64.48 -3.70 24.60
C ARG A 459 -63.53 -2.53 24.88
N ALA A 460 -63.37 -2.16 26.15
CA ALA A 460 -62.41 -1.12 26.52
C ALA A 460 -60.96 -1.57 26.30
N LEU A 461 -60.66 -2.84 26.59
CA LEU A 461 -59.35 -3.43 26.28
C LEU A 461 -59.07 -3.39 24.78
N LEU A 462 -60.00 -3.90 23.97
CA LEU A 462 -59.92 -3.90 22.51
C LEU A 462 -59.66 -2.48 21.97
N SER A 463 -60.44 -1.50 22.42
CA SER A 463 -60.27 -0.10 22.00
C SER A 463 -58.90 0.47 22.39
N LYS A 464 -58.36 0.10 23.55
CA LYS A 464 -57.02 0.55 23.99
C LYS A 464 -55.90 -0.07 23.16
N VAL A 465 -56.01 -1.36 22.85
CA VAL A 465 -55.07 -2.08 21.99
C VAL A 465 -55.13 -1.53 20.57
N GLU A 466 -56.33 -1.34 20.00
CA GLU A 466 -56.53 -0.72 18.68
C GLU A 466 -55.95 0.70 18.63
N GLN A 467 -56.19 1.52 19.67
CA GLN A 467 -55.65 2.86 19.76
C GLN A 467 -54.11 2.83 19.80
N HIS A 468 -53.53 1.90 20.56
CA HIS A 468 -52.09 1.70 20.63
C HIS A 468 -51.52 1.33 19.26
N ASN A 469 -52.04 0.28 18.62
CA ASN A 469 -51.56 -0.19 17.33
C ASN A 469 -51.61 0.87 16.24
N ASN A 470 -52.72 1.63 16.19
CA ASN A 470 -52.88 2.75 15.27
C ASN A 470 -51.89 3.91 15.56
N SER A 471 -51.43 4.05 16.81
CA SER A 471 -50.44 5.05 17.21
C SER A 471 -48.99 4.62 16.93
N VAL A 472 -48.66 3.32 17.03
CA VAL A 472 -47.27 2.85 16.91
C VAL A 472 -46.79 2.78 15.47
N ILE A 473 -47.65 2.37 14.52
CA ILE A 473 -47.23 2.15 13.12
C ILE A 473 -46.81 3.46 12.45
N GLY A 474 -47.49 4.57 12.73
CA GLY A 474 -47.14 5.89 12.17
C GLY A 474 -46.08 6.65 12.96
N ALA A 475 -46.15 6.64 14.30
CA ALA A 475 -45.29 7.49 15.13
C ALA A 475 -43.92 6.87 15.45
N ASN A 476 -43.81 5.53 15.49
CA ASN A 476 -42.57 4.83 15.85
C ASN A 476 -41.87 4.16 14.66
N ALA A 477 -42.37 4.33 13.44
CA ALA A 477 -41.72 3.80 12.22
C ALA A 477 -40.25 4.25 12.13
N THR A 478 -39.93 5.48 12.53
CA THR A 478 -38.56 5.99 12.57
C THR A 478 -37.69 5.24 13.58
N GLU A 479 -38.21 4.94 14.78
CA GLU A 479 -37.48 4.20 15.82
C GLU A 479 -37.25 2.74 15.39
N ILE A 480 -38.29 2.08 14.87
CA ILE A 480 -38.19 0.71 14.34
C ILE A 480 -37.15 0.67 13.21
N ASN A 481 -37.18 1.63 12.29
CA ASN A 481 -36.19 1.75 11.21
C ASN A 481 -34.76 1.90 11.72
N MET A 482 -34.57 2.74 12.74
CA MET A 482 -33.26 2.96 13.33
C MET A 482 -32.75 1.67 14.00
N GLN A 483 -33.59 0.96 14.74
CA GLN A 483 -33.21 -0.30 15.40
C GLN A 483 -32.89 -1.40 14.39
N VAL A 484 -33.75 -1.61 13.39
CA VAL A 484 -33.52 -2.61 12.33
C VAL A 484 -32.22 -2.30 11.59
N SER A 485 -32.04 -1.06 11.14
CA SER A 485 -30.83 -0.63 10.43
C SER A 485 -29.57 -0.84 11.27
N LYS A 486 -29.60 -0.44 12.56
CA LYS A 486 -28.48 -0.63 13.49
C LYS A 486 -28.14 -2.11 13.69
N LYS A 487 -29.14 -2.97 13.92
CA LYS A 487 -28.94 -4.40 14.16
C LYS A 487 -28.44 -5.13 12.90
N VAL A 488 -28.98 -4.81 11.73
CA VAL A 488 -28.51 -5.36 10.45
C VAL A 488 -27.09 -4.89 10.16
N HIS A 489 -26.80 -3.60 10.35
CA HIS A 489 -25.45 -3.04 10.17
C HIS A 489 -24.43 -3.76 11.06
N ALA A 490 -24.69 -3.84 12.38
CA ALA A 490 -23.76 -4.45 13.33
C ALA A 490 -23.47 -5.92 13.01
N LYS A 491 -24.47 -6.67 12.54
CA LYS A 491 -24.29 -8.09 12.22
C LYS A 491 -23.55 -8.29 10.90
N LEU A 492 -23.89 -7.55 9.85
CA LEU A 492 -23.18 -7.61 8.57
C LEU A 492 -21.74 -7.08 8.69
N ASP A 493 -21.53 -6.01 9.47
CA ASP A 493 -20.19 -5.46 9.72
C ASP A 493 -19.28 -6.47 10.42
N ASN A 494 -19.73 -7.11 11.50
CA ASN A 494 -18.96 -8.16 12.18
C ASN A 494 -18.57 -9.31 11.24
N MET A 495 -19.42 -9.65 10.27
CA MET A 495 -19.21 -10.76 9.36
C MET A 495 -18.33 -10.43 8.15
N ILE A 496 -18.43 -9.20 7.64
CA ILE A 496 -17.72 -8.77 6.44
C ILE A 496 -16.40 -8.12 6.84
N SER A 497 -16.45 -7.10 7.69
CA SER A 497 -15.27 -6.34 8.13
C SER A 497 -14.29 -7.23 8.88
N GLY A 498 -14.78 -8.11 9.76
CA GLY A 498 -13.92 -9.08 10.46
C GLY A 498 -13.18 -10.03 9.53
N LYS A 499 -13.86 -10.57 8.50
CA LYS A 499 -13.25 -11.46 7.49
C LYS A 499 -12.25 -10.67 6.62
N ILE A 500 -12.62 -9.48 6.16
CA ILE A 500 -11.75 -8.61 5.35
C ILE A 500 -10.49 -8.22 6.12
N ASN A 501 -10.62 -7.75 7.35
CA ASN A 501 -9.49 -7.38 8.20
C ASN A 501 -8.56 -8.55 8.45
N ARG A 502 -9.10 -9.78 8.58
CA ARG A 502 -8.28 -11.00 8.68
C ARG A 502 -7.50 -11.29 7.42
N ILE A 503 -8.11 -11.14 6.23
CA ILE A 503 -7.42 -11.32 4.94
C ILE A 503 -6.32 -10.27 4.77
N PHE A 504 -6.59 -9.01 5.14
CA PHE A 504 -5.59 -7.95 5.14
C PHE A 504 -4.41 -8.27 6.05
N GLN A 505 -4.69 -8.67 7.30
CA GLN A 505 -3.65 -9.05 8.24
C GLN A 505 -2.83 -10.25 7.72
N GLU A 506 -3.46 -11.21 7.04
CA GLU A 506 -2.75 -12.37 6.49
C GLU A 506 -1.88 -12.04 5.28
N CYS A 507 -2.28 -11.08 4.43
CA CYS A 507 -1.55 -10.75 3.22
C CYS A 507 -0.50 -9.66 3.43
N PHE A 508 -0.77 -8.70 4.32
CA PHE A 508 0.04 -7.48 4.49
C PHE A 508 0.61 -7.33 5.89
N HIS A 509 0.31 -8.24 6.83
CA HIS A 509 0.73 -8.14 8.25
C HIS A 509 0.44 -6.78 8.89
N THR A 510 -0.57 -6.07 8.40
CA THR A 510 -1.04 -4.80 8.94
C THR A 510 -2.47 -4.91 9.42
N LYS A 511 -2.86 -4.04 10.36
CA LYS A 511 -4.26 -3.86 10.72
C LYS A 511 -4.88 -2.86 9.76
N SER A 512 -5.96 -3.24 9.09
CA SER A 512 -6.82 -2.31 8.38
C SER A 512 -8.06 -1.98 9.23
N SER A 513 -8.58 -0.78 9.09
CA SER A 513 -9.85 -0.35 9.66
C SER A 513 -10.92 -0.34 8.57
N VAL A 514 -11.10 -1.46 7.88
CA VAL A 514 -12.22 -1.56 6.94
C VAL A 514 -13.50 -1.67 7.74
N SER A 515 -14.38 -0.69 7.58
CA SER A 515 -15.75 -0.72 8.10
C SER A 515 -16.73 -0.97 6.97
N PHE A 516 -17.68 -1.86 7.17
CA PHE A 516 -18.79 -2.06 6.25
C PHE A 516 -19.64 -0.79 6.22
N GLN A 517 -20.09 -0.39 5.03
CA GLN A 517 -21.02 0.72 4.88
C GLN A 517 -22.38 0.21 4.42
N LEU A 518 -23.36 0.26 5.32
CA LEU A 518 -24.73 -0.11 4.99
C LEU A 518 -25.42 1.03 4.25
N ASN A 519 -25.74 0.82 2.98
CA ASN A 519 -26.57 1.72 2.20
C ASN A 519 -28.03 1.28 2.30
N TRP A 520 -28.68 1.65 3.40
CA TRP A 520 -30.05 1.27 3.73
C TRP A 520 -31.13 2.08 3.00
N ASN A 521 -30.72 3.00 2.10
CA ASN A 521 -31.65 3.88 1.40
C ASN A 521 -32.60 3.07 0.51
N GLY A 522 -33.90 3.08 0.85
CA GLY A 522 -34.97 2.54 0.00
C GLY A 522 -35.89 1.48 0.62
N VAL A 523 -35.75 1.13 1.91
CA VAL A 523 -36.75 0.28 2.57
C VAL A 523 -37.76 1.15 3.33
N ASP A 524 -38.96 1.26 2.79
CA ASP A 524 -40.04 2.02 3.42
C ASP A 524 -40.88 1.14 4.35
N PHE A 525 -40.43 1.05 5.60
CA PHE A 525 -41.18 0.37 6.65
C PHE A 525 -42.43 1.15 7.11
N SER A 526 -42.65 2.40 6.66
CA SER A 526 -43.90 3.13 6.98
C SER A 526 -45.13 2.51 6.31
N SER A 527 -44.92 1.67 5.30
CA SER A 527 -45.94 0.89 4.61
C SER A 527 -46.13 -0.52 5.17
N ILE A 528 -45.44 -0.89 6.26
CA ILE A 528 -45.77 -2.13 6.97
C ILE A 528 -47.19 -2.03 7.49
N PHE A 529 -48.09 -2.75 6.83
CA PHE A 529 -49.37 -3.09 7.42
C PHE A 529 -49.09 -4.17 8.45
N ILE A 530 -49.28 -3.85 9.74
CA ILE A 530 -49.41 -4.92 10.71
C ILE A 530 -50.77 -5.54 10.43
N ASP A 531 -50.77 -6.67 9.73
CA ASP A 531 -51.95 -7.53 9.66
C ASP A 531 -52.16 -8.07 11.09
N ASN A 532 -52.86 -7.27 11.89
CA ASN A 532 -53.16 -7.53 13.29
C ASN A 532 -54.30 -8.55 13.42
N ASP A 533 -54.21 -9.64 12.65
CA ASP A 533 -54.98 -10.86 12.93
C ASP A 533 -54.74 -11.37 14.37
N PHE A 534 -53.78 -10.78 15.11
CA PHE A 534 -53.34 -11.11 16.45
C PHE A 534 -53.94 -10.29 17.62
N ASP A 535 -54.78 -9.27 17.44
CA ASP A 535 -55.29 -8.50 18.61
C ASP A 535 -56.81 -8.61 18.83
N ALA A 536 -57.64 -8.35 17.83
CA ALA A 536 -59.08 -8.51 17.97
C ALA A 536 -59.45 -9.99 18.09
N THR A 537 -58.90 -10.82 17.19
CA THR A 537 -59.15 -12.26 17.15
C THR A 537 -58.62 -12.97 18.40
N ILE A 538 -57.46 -12.56 18.94
CA ILE A 538 -56.91 -13.15 20.17
C ILE A 538 -57.72 -12.75 21.41
N ILE A 539 -58.18 -11.50 21.49
CA ILE A 539 -59.08 -11.08 22.58
C ILE A 539 -60.37 -11.92 22.52
N ASP A 540 -60.86 -12.19 21.31
CA ASP A 540 -62.03 -13.04 21.08
C ASP A 540 -61.77 -14.51 21.41
N ASP A 541 -60.65 -15.07 21.00
CA ASP A 541 -60.28 -16.46 21.23
C ASP A 541 -60.04 -16.74 22.71
N ILE A 542 -59.30 -15.87 23.42
CA ILE A 542 -59.11 -15.97 24.86
C ILE A 542 -60.46 -15.80 25.56
N GLY A 543 -61.29 -14.85 25.12
CA GLY A 543 -62.60 -14.62 25.69
C GLY A 543 -63.53 -15.82 25.56
N ASN A 544 -63.57 -16.43 24.37
CA ASN A 544 -64.31 -17.66 24.08
C ASN A 544 -63.75 -18.86 24.85
N TYR A 545 -62.43 -18.98 24.94
CA TYR A 545 -61.77 -20.05 25.68
C TYR A 545 -62.13 -20.01 27.17
N LEU A 546 -61.96 -18.86 27.82
CA LEU A 546 -62.29 -18.69 29.25
C LEU A 546 -63.79 -18.83 29.51
N PHE A 547 -64.63 -18.44 28.56
CA PHE A 547 -66.06 -18.71 28.61
C PHE A 547 -66.38 -20.21 28.58
N CYS A 548 -65.78 -20.96 27.65
CA CYS A 548 -65.93 -22.42 27.57
C CYS A 548 -65.40 -23.14 28.82
N GLN A 549 -64.39 -22.60 29.50
CA GLN A 549 -63.87 -23.12 30.77
C GLN A 549 -64.75 -22.78 31.99
N GLY A 550 -65.86 -22.04 31.80
CA GLY A 550 -66.74 -21.62 32.88
C GLY A 550 -66.15 -20.54 33.79
N ILE A 551 -65.02 -19.95 33.39
CA ILE A 551 -64.36 -18.84 34.10
C ILE A 551 -65.17 -17.56 33.91
N PHE A 552 -65.60 -17.28 32.68
CA PHE A 552 -66.52 -16.17 32.43
C PHE A 552 -67.96 -16.59 32.71
N SER A 553 -68.59 -15.93 33.67
CA SER A 553 -69.97 -16.22 34.06
C SER A 553 -70.99 -15.60 33.10
N GLY A 554 -72.06 -16.34 32.77
CA GLY A 554 -73.24 -15.82 32.04
C GLY A 554 -73.18 -16.03 30.53
N THR A 555 -73.30 -14.94 29.75
CA THR A 555 -73.12 -14.90 28.29
C THR A 555 -71.84 -14.11 27.99
N LEU A 556 -71.05 -14.52 26.99
CA LEU A 556 -69.89 -13.72 26.56
C LEU A 556 -70.38 -12.37 26.00
N ASN A 557 -70.28 -11.33 26.83
CA ASN A 557 -70.61 -9.96 26.49
C ASN A 557 -69.38 -9.06 26.71
N TYR A 558 -68.99 -8.34 25.67
CA TYR A 558 -67.79 -7.51 25.65
C TYR A 558 -67.94 -6.21 26.42
N ASP A 559 -69.17 -5.76 26.64
CA ASP A 559 -69.50 -4.59 27.44
C ASP A 559 -69.72 -4.92 28.92
N LYS A 560 -69.69 -6.21 29.29
CA LYS A 560 -69.82 -6.65 30.69
C LYS A 560 -68.57 -6.28 31.48
N GLU A 561 -68.75 -5.64 32.63
CA GLU A 561 -67.67 -5.46 33.59
C GLU A 561 -67.22 -6.81 34.16
N ARG A 562 -65.92 -7.05 34.09
CA ARG A 562 -65.27 -8.26 34.60
C ARG A 562 -64.80 -8.03 36.02
N ASP A 563 -64.90 -9.05 36.88
CA ASP A 563 -64.32 -8.98 38.23
C ASP A 563 -62.79 -9.16 38.19
N TRP A 564 -62.12 -9.01 39.34
CA TRP A 564 -60.66 -9.10 39.40
C TRP A 564 -60.12 -10.48 38.95
N SER A 565 -60.81 -11.57 39.27
CA SER A 565 -60.37 -12.92 38.91
C SER A 565 -60.49 -13.16 37.41
N GLU A 566 -61.62 -12.75 36.82
CA GLU A 566 -61.86 -12.80 35.38
C GLU A 566 -60.82 -11.93 34.62
N ARG A 567 -60.53 -10.71 35.09
CA ARG A 567 -59.53 -9.83 34.46
C ARG A 567 -58.11 -10.35 34.59
N LYS A 568 -57.74 -10.90 35.75
CA LYS A 568 -56.42 -11.47 35.99
C LYS A 568 -56.13 -12.64 35.06
N GLN A 569 -57.04 -13.62 34.98
CA GLN A 569 -56.84 -14.80 34.13
C GLN A 569 -56.80 -14.44 32.64
N PHE A 570 -57.66 -13.52 32.20
CA PHE A 570 -57.61 -13.02 30.83
C PHE A 570 -56.32 -12.26 30.54
N GLY A 571 -55.94 -11.32 31.42
CA GLY A 571 -54.75 -10.49 31.24
C GLY A 571 -53.44 -11.30 31.25
N GLU A 572 -53.37 -12.37 32.03
CA GLU A 572 -52.24 -13.32 32.03
C GLU A 572 -52.16 -14.11 30.71
N HIS A 573 -53.28 -14.66 30.20
CA HIS A 573 -53.29 -15.33 28.90
C HIS A 573 -52.96 -14.38 27.75
N PHE A 574 -53.54 -13.17 27.78
CA PHE A 574 -53.29 -12.17 26.75
C PHE A 574 -51.83 -11.73 26.75
N ARG A 575 -51.20 -11.55 27.93
CA ARG A 575 -49.76 -11.32 28.05
C ARG A 575 -48.95 -12.42 27.38
N GLU A 576 -49.20 -13.69 27.72
CA GLU A 576 -48.46 -14.83 27.16
C GLU A 576 -48.58 -14.88 25.62
N CYS A 577 -49.77 -14.61 25.07
CA CYS A 577 -49.98 -14.51 23.64
C CYS A 577 -49.16 -13.37 23.01
N GLN A 578 -49.11 -12.19 23.64
CA GLN A 578 -48.38 -11.03 23.12
C GLN A 578 -46.86 -11.20 23.19
N GLU A 579 -46.35 -11.83 24.26
CA GLU A 579 -44.92 -12.16 24.38
C GLU A 579 -44.48 -13.18 23.29
N GLY A 580 -45.37 -14.12 22.96
CA GLY A 580 -45.18 -15.14 21.93
C GLY A 580 -45.42 -14.70 20.48
N ALA A 581 -46.03 -13.53 20.25
CA ALA A 581 -46.42 -13.08 18.92
C ALA A 581 -45.22 -12.87 17.97
N THR A 582 -45.41 -13.15 16.69
CA THR A 582 -44.42 -12.90 15.63
C THR A 582 -45.07 -12.20 14.45
N PHE A 583 -44.39 -11.19 13.92
CA PHE A 583 -44.77 -10.45 12.74
C PHE A 583 -44.23 -11.10 11.46
N SER A 584 -45.10 -11.24 10.46
CA SER A 584 -44.71 -11.65 9.10
C SER A 584 -44.55 -10.42 8.22
N LEU A 585 -43.38 -10.26 7.59
CA LEU A 585 -43.13 -9.13 6.70
C LEU A 585 -43.94 -9.25 5.40
N PRO A 586 -44.54 -8.15 4.90
CA PRO A 586 -45.08 -8.13 3.55
C PRO A 586 -44.00 -8.44 2.51
N GLU A 587 -44.37 -9.15 1.44
CA GLU A 587 -43.44 -9.59 0.40
C GLU A 587 -42.66 -8.41 -0.24
N SER A 588 -43.33 -7.26 -0.43
CA SER A 588 -42.70 -6.04 -0.94
C SER A 588 -41.57 -5.52 -0.05
N ILE A 589 -41.72 -5.63 1.28
CA ILE A 589 -40.72 -5.22 2.27
C ILE A 589 -39.58 -6.23 2.33
N ARG A 590 -39.88 -7.53 2.28
CA ARG A 590 -38.87 -8.59 2.20
C ARG A 590 -37.94 -8.39 1.01
N LEU A 591 -38.51 -8.24 -0.20
CA LEU A 591 -37.76 -8.02 -1.43
C LEU A 591 -36.96 -6.71 -1.40
N SER A 592 -37.53 -5.64 -0.87
CA SER A 592 -36.83 -4.35 -0.77
C SER A 592 -35.65 -4.40 0.19
N THR A 593 -35.81 -5.06 1.34
CA THR A 593 -34.75 -5.21 2.35
C THR A 593 -33.63 -6.11 1.86
N LEU A 594 -34.00 -7.23 1.22
CA LEU A 594 -33.05 -8.13 0.56
C LEU A 594 -32.21 -7.39 -0.49
N ALA A 595 -32.86 -6.59 -1.35
CA ALA A 595 -32.17 -5.80 -2.36
C ALA A 595 -31.23 -4.75 -1.74
N ALA A 596 -31.61 -4.10 -0.63
CA ALA A 596 -30.75 -3.15 0.08
C ALA A 596 -29.50 -3.81 0.70
N CYS A 597 -29.67 -4.98 1.32
CA CYS A 597 -28.57 -5.79 1.85
C CYS A 597 -27.60 -6.20 0.73
N ASN A 598 -28.13 -6.81 -0.34
CA ASN A 598 -27.32 -7.25 -1.49
C ASN A 598 -26.57 -6.08 -2.14
N ARG A 599 -27.20 -4.91 -2.30
CA ARG A 599 -26.51 -3.70 -2.79
C ARG A 599 -25.37 -3.28 -1.87
N SER A 600 -25.59 -3.26 -0.55
CA SER A 600 -24.59 -2.82 0.43
C SER A 600 -23.38 -3.76 0.51
N ILE A 601 -23.63 -5.08 0.47
CA ILE A 601 -22.58 -6.10 0.40
C ILE A 601 -21.74 -5.90 -0.86
N ASN A 602 -22.40 -5.84 -2.03
CA ASN A 602 -21.70 -5.65 -3.30
C ASN A 602 -20.94 -4.31 -3.35
N GLN A 603 -21.52 -3.23 -2.81
CA GLN A 603 -20.86 -1.93 -2.74
C GLN A 603 -19.62 -1.96 -1.85
N THR A 604 -19.69 -2.60 -0.68
CA THR A 604 -18.53 -2.73 0.23
C THR A 604 -17.44 -3.58 -0.42
N LEU A 605 -17.79 -4.75 -0.97
CA LEU A 605 -16.82 -5.61 -1.65
C LEU A 605 -16.19 -4.91 -2.86
N ASN A 606 -16.98 -4.23 -3.68
CA ASN A 606 -16.47 -3.44 -4.80
C ASN A 606 -15.58 -2.30 -4.33
N THR A 607 -15.90 -1.65 -3.21
CA THR A 607 -15.05 -0.60 -2.62
C THR A 607 -13.69 -1.17 -2.23
N VAL A 608 -13.66 -2.33 -1.59
CA VAL A 608 -12.41 -3.00 -1.19
C VAL A 608 -11.62 -3.47 -2.41
N LYS A 609 -12.29 -3.99 -3.45
CA LYS A 609 -11.65 -4.40 -4.72
C LYS A 609 -11.07 -3.24 -5.52
N THR A 610 -11.81 -2.14 -5.61
CA THR A 610 -11.44 -0.98 -6.46
C THR A 610 -10.46 -0.05 -5.78
N LYS A 611 -10.60 0.19 -4.48
CA LYS A 611 -9.65 1.02 -3.72
C LYS A 611 -8.33 0.29 -3.46
N GLY A 612 -8.32 -1.04 -3.54
CA GLY A 612 -7.14 -1.86 -3.30
C GLY A 612 -6.52 -1.59 -1.92
N LEU A 613 -5.22 -1.80 -1.82
CA LEU A 613 -4.41 -1.52 -0.64
C LEU A 613 -3.97 -0.09 -0.44
N PHE A 614 -4.22 0.79 -1.41
CA PHE A 614 -3.86 2.21 -1.32
C PHE A 614 -4.64 2.97 -0.23
N TRP A 615 -5.48 2.27 0.56
CA TRP A 615 -6.13 2.77 1.77
C TRP A 615 -5.40 2.44 3.08
N ILE A 616 -4.38 1.57 3.06
CA ILE A 616 -3.68 1.15 4.28
C ILE A 616 -2.51 2.09 4.62
N TYR A 617 -2.23 3.08 3.78
CA TYR A 617 -1.02 3.88 3.86
C TYR A 617 -1.14 5.32 3.39
#